data_AF-A0AAU0PGI7-F1
#
_entry.id   AF-A0AAU0PGI7-F1
#
_cell.length_a   1.000
_cell.length_b   1.000
_cell.length_c   1.000
_cell.angle_alpha   90.00
_cell.angle_beta   90.00
_cell.angle_gamma   90.00
#
_symmetry.space_group_name_H-M   'P 1'
#
loop_
_entity.id
_entity.type
_entity.pdbx_description
1 polymer ?
#
loop_
_entity_poly.entity_id
_entity_poly.type
_entity_poly.pdbx_seq_one_letter_code
_entity_poly.pdbx_strand_id
1 'polypeptide(L)'
;MKKIGYISIFVFLILFTGCSTKSSLVLKDGYSFKEKPSINIDKITNNTSKIYEHNIEEIMKEALMKEFKENNLLALSDNSNIDLEVSILNYEEGNAFKRWLMPGWGATILNVEATLKENGNIIATSKINNNIPAGGAYTIGAWRQVFFNTAEKLVEDIQNEYKQKK
;
A
#
# COMPACT_ATOMS: atom_id res chain seq x y z
N MET A 1 -6.46 51.90 33.54
CA MET A 1 -5.46 52.04 32.45
C MET A 1 -4.86 50.67 32.16
N LYS A 2 -4.72 50.37 30.86
CA LYS A 2 -4.28 49.10 30.25
C LYS A 2 -2.87 48.66 30.72
N LYS A 3 -2.63 47.34 30.75
CA LYS A 3 -1.52 46.69 30.06
C LYS A 3 -1.73 45.17 30.04
N ILE A 4 -2.24 44.71 28.90
CA ILE A 4 -2.28 43.31 28.48
C ILE A 4 -0.86 42.94 28.05
N GLY A 5 -0.24 41.99 28.74
CA GLY A 5 1.04 41.40 28.35
C GLY A 5 0.80 40.15 27.51
N TYR A 6 1.16 40.21 26.24
CA TYR A 6 1.00 39.16 25.25
C TYR A 6 2.17 38.16 25.26
N ILE A 7 1.82 36.89 24.98
CA ILE A 7 2.51 35.92 24.10
C ILE A 7 3.86 35.35 24.55
N SER A 8 3.88 34.04 24.82
CA SER A 8 4.61 33.08 23.95
C SER A 8 4.14 31.66 24.24
N ILE A 9 2.94 31.32 23.77
CA ILE A 9 2.54 29.91 23.61
C ILE A 9 2.97 29.54 22.18
N PHE A 10 4.18 28.98 22.07
CA PHE A 10 4.67 28.35 20.86
C PHE A 10 3.90 27.02 20.74
N VAL A 11 2.68 27.07 20.18
CA VAL A 11 1.94 25.86 19.81
C VAL A 11 2.73 25.19 18.70
N PHE A 12 3.52 24.20 19.08
CA PHE A 12 4.09 23.23 18.15
C PHE A 12 2.93 22.38 17.63
N LEU A 13 2.23 22.91 16.62
CA LEU A 13 1.14 22.25 15.92
C LEU A 13 1.79 21.17 15.04
N ILE A 14 2.09 20.01 15.64
CA ILE A 14 2.49 18.80 14.92
C ILE A 14 1.29 18.40 14.07
N LEU A 15 1.24 18.91 12.85
CA LEU A 15 0.34 18.41 11.83
C LEU A 15 0.83 17.00 11.49
N PHE A 16 0.27 15.99 12.16
CA PHE A 16 0.33 14.60 11.73
C PHE A 16 -0.35 14.52 10.35
N THR A 17 0.41 14.79 9.29
CA THR A 17 -0.03 14.54 7.92
C THR A 17 0.03 13.03 7.72
N GLY A 18 -1.06 12.35 8.07
CA GLY A 18 -1.19 10.92 7.85
C GLY A 18 -1.10 10.60 6.37
N CYS A 19 -0.22 9.66 6.01
CA CYS A 19 -0.34 8.92 4.77
C CYS A 19 -1.75 8.30 4.73
N SER A 20 -2.49 8.52 3.64
CA SER A 20 -3.83 7.94 3.51
C SER A 20 -3.76 6.79 2.54
N THR A 21 -3.64 5.57 3.07
CA THR A 21 -3.85 4.35 2.30
C THR A 21 -5.31 3.93 2.45
N LYS A 22 -6.05 3.94 1.34
CA LYS A 22 -7.43 3.43 1.30
C LYS A 22 -7.42 2.10 0.58
N SER A 23 -8.11 1.12 1.15
CA SER A 23 -8.24 -0.21 0.56
C SER A 23 -9.67 -0.72 0.65
N SER A 24 -10.05 -1.56 -0.30
CA SER A 24 -11.30 -2.29 -0.32
C SER A 24 -11.04 -3.70 -0.84
N LEU A 25 -11.03 -4.67 0.07
CA LEU A 25 -10.98 -6.10 -0.25
C LEU A 25 -12.42 -6.63 -0.34
N VAL A 26 -12.76 -7.25 -1.46
CA VAL A 26 -14.07 -7.85 -1.72
C VAL A 26 -13.89 -9.33 -1.98
N LEU A 27 -14.48 -10.16 -1.13
CA LEU A 27 -14.53 -11.62 -1.34
C LEU A 27 -15.64 -11.96 -2.33
N LYS A 28 -15.44 -13.05 -3.08
CA LYS A 28 -16.51 -13.66 -3.89
C LYS A 28 -17.62 -14.16 -2.97
N ASP A 29 -18.87 -14.03 -3.42
CA ASP A 29 -20.03 -14.49 -2.66
C ASP A 29 -19.89 -15.94 -2.21
N GLY A 30 -20.14 -16.17 -0.91
CA GLY A 30 -20.04 -17.49 -0.28
C GLY A 30 -18.61 -17.96 -0.01
N TYR A 31 -17.58 -17.20 -0.37
CA TYR A 31 -16.20 -17.54 -0.04
C TYR A 31 -15.84 -17.18 1.41
N SER A 32 -15.02 -18.03 2.02
CA SER A 32 -14.38 -17.78 3.31
C SER A 32 -13.08 -18.55 3.38
N PHE A 33 -12.04 -17.93 3.91
CA PHE A 33 -10.76 -18.60 4.16
C PHE A 33 -10.96 -19.72 5.20
N LYS A 34 -10.79 -20.97 4.77
CA LYS A 34 -10.93 -22.17 5.65
C LYS A 34 -9.66 -22.39 6.48
N GLU A 35 -8.52 -22.05 5.89
CA GLU A 35 -7.20 -22.22 6.46
C GLU A 35 -6.45 -20.90 6.39
N LYS A 36 -5.28 -20.83 7.04
CA LYS A 36 -4.43 -19.66 6.91
C LYS A 36 -4.00 -19.50 5.44
N PRO A 37 -4.15 -18.31 4.83
CA PRO A 37 -3.66 -18.06 3.48
C PRO A 37 -2.16 -18.35 3.34
N SER A 38 -1.80 -19.11 2.32
CA SER A 38 -0.43 -19.41 1.87
C SER A 38 -0.31 -18.93 0.43
N ILE A 39 0.29 -17.76 0.26
CA ILE A 39 0.20 -16.94 -0.94
C ILE A 39 1.46 -17.08 -1.79
N ASN A 40 1.27 -17.43 -3.04
CA ASN A 40 2.26 -17.33 -4.11
C ASN A 40 2.04 -16.02 -4.88
N ILE A 41 3.12 -15.27 -5.15
CA ILE A 41 3.05 -14.05 -5.97
C ILE A 41 3.29 -14.47 -7.42
N ASP A 42 2.20 -14.73 -8.13
CA ASP A 42 2.24 -15.28 -9.49
C ASP A 42 2.67 -14.23 -10.51
N LYS A 43 1.93 -13.12 -10.56
CA LYS A 43 2.14 -12.08 -11.58
C LYS A 43 2.02 -10.67 -11.01
N ILE A 44 2.92 -9.80 -11.45
CA ILE A 44 2.80 -8.35 -11.29
C ILE A 44 2.86 -7.72 -12.67
N THR A 45 1.98 -6.76 -12.96
CA THR A 45 1.88 -6.12 -14.28
C THR A 45 1.74 -4.61 -14.15
N ASN A 46 2.56 -3.88 -14.92
CA ASN A 46 2.44 -2.44 -15.10
C ASN A 46 1.38 -2.10 -16.17
N ASN A 47 0.21 -1.63 -15.70
CA ASN A 47 -0.90 -1.18 -16.56
C ASN A 47 -1.03 0.36 -16.59
N THR A 48 0.01 1.09 -16.18
CA THR A 48 -0.02 2.57 -16.12
C THR A 48 0.10 3.26 -17.49
N SER A 49 0.39 2.51 -18.56
CA SER A 49 0.77 3.02 -19.89
C SER A 49 2.05 3.88 -19.90
N LYS A 50 2.87 3.84 -18.84
CA LYS A 50 4.12 4.59 -18.70
C LYS A 50 5.31 3.65 -18.53
N ILE A 51 6.46 4.07 -19.03
CA ILE A 51 7.76 3.46 -18.74
C ILE A 51 8.44 4.33 -17.68
N TYR A 52 8.95 3.69 -16.63
CA TYR A 52 9.63 4.35 -15.53
C TYR A 52 11.12 4.02 -15.56
N GLU A 53 11.95 4.89 -15.00
CA GLU A 53 13.38 4.64 -14.85
C GLU A 53 13.66 3.40 -13.98
N HIS A 54 12.83 3.21 -12.95
CA HIS A 54 12.89 2.05 -12.07
C HIS A 54 11.86 0.98 -12.48
N ASN A 55 12.22 -0.29 -12.28
CA ASN A 55 11.32 -1.41 -12.49
C ASN A 55 10.27 -1.49 -11.37
N ILE A 56 9.14 -0.81 -11.56
CA ILE A 56 8.08 -0.75 -10.55
C ILE A 56 7.41 -2.11 -10.27
N GLU A 57 7.46 -3.06 -11.22
CA GLU A 57 6.95 -4.41 -11.01
C GLU A 57 7.84 -5.19 -10.03
N GLU A 58 9.16 -5.06 -10.17
CA GLU A 58 10.13 -5.66 -9.28
C GLU A 58 10.10 -5.04 -7.88
N ILE A 59 9.94 -3.71 -7.79
CA ILE A 59 9.79 -3.02 -6.50
C ILE A 59 8.52 -3.48 -5.78
N MET A 60 7.40 -3.61 -6.50
CA MET A 60 6.17 -4.13 -5.92
C MET A 60 6.33 -5.60 -5.48
N LYS A 61 7.04 -6.41 -6.28
CA LYS A 61 7.34 -7.80 -5.93
C LYS A 61 8.14 -7.89 -4.64
N GLU A 62 9.20 -7.10 -4.53
CA GLU A 62 10.03 -7.03 -3.33
C GLU A 62 9.21 -6.64 -2.09
N ALA A 63 8.38 -5.60 -2.21
CA ALA A 63 7.49 -5.14 -1.14
C ALA A 63 6.55 -6.25 -0.67
N LEU A 64 5.86 -6.92 -1.61
CA LEU A 64 4.96 -8.02 -1.28
C LEU A 64 5.70 -9.20 -0.66
N MET A 65 6.83 -9.62 -1.24
CA MET A 65 7.63 -10.72 -0.71
C MET A 65 8.07 -10.46 0.73
N LYS A 66 8.51 -9.24 1.04
CA LYS A 66 8.88 -8.83 2.40
C LYS A 66 7.68 -8.96 3.34
N GLU A 67 6.58 -8.27 3.04
CA GLU A 67 5.42 -8.18 3.94
C GLU A 67 4.72 -9.54 4.14
N PHE A 68 4.54 -10.33 3.08
CA PHE A 68 3.98 -11.68 3.21
C PHE A 68 4.90 -12.62 3.98
N LYS A 69 6.23 -12.51 3.83
CA LYS A 69 7.19 -13.32 4.58
C LYS A 69 7.18 -12.97 6.07
N GLU A 70 7.27 -11.68 6.40
CA GLU A 70 7.26 -11.20 7.79
C GLU A 70 5.96 -11.60 8.53
N ASN A 71 4.85 -11.71 7.79
CA ASN A 71 3.56 -12.13 8.32
C ASN A 71 3.27 -13.63 8.23
N ASN A 72 4.25 -14.45 7.81
CA ASN A 72 4.12 -15.90 7.62
C ASN A 72 2.94 -16.29 6.72
N LEU A 73 2.69 -15.50 5.67
CA LEU A 73 1.68 -15.74 4.64
C LEU A 73 2.30 -16.12 3.30
N LEU A 74 3.59 -15.87 3.10
CA LEU A 74 4.29 -16.26 1.88
C LEU A 74 4.40 -17.79 1.81
N ALA A 75 4.04 -18.37 0.67
CA ALA A 75 4.20 -19.79 0.44
C ALA A 75 5.68 -20.20 0.48
N LEU A 76 6.00 -21.19 1.30
CA LEU A 76 7.31 -21.84 1.35
C LEU A 76 7.21 -23.07 0.44
N SER A 77 7.60 -22.96 -0.84
CA SER A 77 7.45 -23.97 -1.94
C SER A 77 6.12 -23.94 -2.72
N ASP A 78 5.99 -24.83 -3.72
CA ASP A 78 4.86 -24.97 -4.66
C ASP A 78 3.51 -25.34 -4.01
N ASN A 79 3.44 -25.39 -2.68
CA ASN A 79 2.23 -25.69 -1.91
C ASN A 79 1.48 -24.40 -1.50
N SER A 80 1.36 -23.41 -2.39
CA SER A 80 0.43 -22.30 -2.16
C SER A 80 -1.01 -22.80 -2.25
N ASN A 81 -1.89 -22.22 -1.44
CA ASN A 81 -3.33 -22.40 -1.64
C ASN A 81 -3.93 -21.21 -2.40
N ILE A 82 -3.21 -20.09 -2.47
CA ILE A 82 -3.67 -18.86 -3.10
C ILE A 82 -2.58 -18.30 -4.01
N ASP A 83 -2.97 -17.96 -5.23
CA ASP A 83 -2.15 -17.20 -6.17
C ASP A 83 -2.58 -15.72 -6.14
N LEU A 84 -1.60 -14.83 -6.06
CA LEU A 84 -1.77 -13.39 -6.09
C LEU A 84 -1.31 -12.84 -7.43
N GLU A 85 -2.23 -12.17 -8.12
CA GLU A 85 -1.94 -11.33 -9.28
C GLU A 85 -2.12 -9.86 -8.93
N VAL A 86 -1.21 -9.00 -9.36
CA VAL A 86 -1.21 -7.57 -9.05
C VAL A 86 -1.10 -6.74 -10.32
N SER A 87 -2.04 -5.82 -10.51
CA SER A 87 -2.03 -4.83 -11.58
C SER A 87 -1.77 -3.44 -11.01
N ILE A 88 -0.68 -2.81 -11.42
CA ILE A 88 -0.37 -1.41 -11.10
C ILE A 88 -1.14 -0.53 -12.09
N LEU A 89 -2.19 0.14 -11.61
CA LEU A 89 -3.12 0.91 -12.43
C LEU A 89 -2.67 2.36 -12.62
N ASN A 90 -2.11 2.95 -11.58
CA ASN A 90 -1.52 4.29 -11.64
C ASN A 90 -0.31 4.36 -10.71
N TYR A 91 0.74 5.02 -11.17
CA TYR A 91 1.88 5.36 -10.33
C TYR A 91 2.41 6.74 -10.70
N GLU A 92 2.52 7.59 -9.68
CA GLU A 92 3.17 8.89 -9.77
C GLU A 92 4.22 8.95 -8.67
N GLU A 93 5.49 8.96 -9.06
CA GLU A 93 6.62 9.13 -8.15
C GLU A 93 6.47 10.41 -7.30
N GLY A 94 5.86 11.42 -7.94
CA GLY A 94 5.71 12.77 -7.44
C GLY A 94 7.05 13.50 -7.34
N ASN A 95 7.07 14.64 -6.67
CA ASN A 95 8.26 15.47 -6.59
C ASN A 95 8.45 16.00 -5.17
N ALA A 96 9.52 15.53 -4.51
CA ALA A 96 9.82 15.90 -3.12
C ALA A 96 10.02 17.41 -2.93
N PHE A 97 10.62 18.11 -3.90
CA PHE A 97 10.79 19.57 -3.87
C PHE A 97 9.45 20.30 -3.97
N LYS A 98 8.52 19.84 -4.81
CA LYS A 98 7.17 20.41 -4.89
C LYS A 98 6.38 20.20 -3.59
N ARG A 99 6.56 19.06 -2.92
CA ARG A 99 5.94 18.80 -1.60
C ARG A 99 6.47 19.70 -0.49
N TRP A 100 7.74 20.13 -0.57
CA TRP A 100 8.29 21.13 0.34
C TRP A 100 7.70 22.52 0.09
N LEU A 101 7.48 22.86 -1.18
CA LEU A 101 6.96 24.17 -1.55
C LEU A 101 5.48 24.34 -1.16
N MET A 102 4.67 23.28 -1.28
CA MET A 102 3.25 23.30 -0.90
C MET A 102 2.76 21.90 -0.50
N PRO A 103 2.29 21.69 0.76
CA PRO A 103 1.66 20.43 1.16
C PRO A 103 0.49 20.06 0.23
N GLY A 104 0.45 18.80 -0.22
CA GLY A 104 -0.55 18.33 -1.19
C GLY A 104 -0.16 18.52 -2.67
N TRP A 105 0.88 19.30 -2.98
CA TRP A 105 1.39 19.42 -4.35
C TRP A 105 2.57 18.47 -4.59
N GLY A 106 2.48 17.65 -5.65
CA GLY A 106 3.54 16.72 -6.04
C GLY A 106 3.56 15.42 -5.24
N ALA A 107 2.43 14.98 -4.68
CA ALA A 107 2.26 13.74 -3.92
C ALA A 107 2.77 12.48 -4.65
N THR A 108 3.16 11.43 -3.91
CA THR A 108 3.38 10.11 -4.50
C THR A 108 2.06 9.37 -4.48
N ILE A 109 1.65 8.80 -5.61
CA ILE A 109 0.39 8.07 -5.76
C ILE A 109 0.70 6.67 -6.29
N LEU A 110 0.10 5.66 -5.69
CA LEU A 110 0.11 4.29 -6.20
C LEU A 110 -1.30 3.70 -6.09
N ASN A 111 -1.86 3.31 -7.23
CA ASN A 111 -3.15 2.61 -7.30
C ASN A 111 -2.92 1.21 -7.83
N VAL A 112 -3.38 0.22 -7.09
CA VAL A 112 -3.17 -1.19 -7.38
C VAL A 112 -4.49 -1.94 -7.28
N GLU A 113 -4.68 -2.88 -8.20
CA GLU A 113 -5.69 -3.94 -8.09
C GLU A 113 -4.98 -5.27 -7.87
N ALA A 114 -5.30 -5.94 -6.77
CA ALA A 114 -4.80 -7.26 -6.41
C ALA A 114 -5.93 -8.28 -6.54
N THR A 115 -5.68 -9.39 -7.21
CA THR A 115 -6.63 -10.49 -7.40
C THR A 115 -6.07 -11.73 -6.74
N LEU A 116 -6.83 -12.31 -5.82
CA LEU A 116 -6.51 -13.58 -5.18
C LEU A 116 -7.26 -14.70 -5.91
N LYS A 117 -6.55 -15.78 -6.24
CA LYS A 117 -7.11 -16.96 -6.89
C LYS A 117 -6.83 -18.21 -6.07
N GLU A 118 -7.79 -19.12 -6.01
CA GLU A 118 -7.64 -20.46 -5.43
C GLU A 118 -8.04 -21.47 -6.51
N ASN A 119 -7.12 -22.37 -6.86
CA ASN A 119 -7.30 -23.33 -7.96
C ASN A 119 -7.73 -22.66 -9.29
N GLY A 120 -7.13 -21.51 -9.61
CA GLY A 120 -7.44 -20.72 -10.81
C GLY A 120 -8.73 -19.89 -10.76
N ASN A 121 -9.56 -20.03 -9.72
CA ASN A 121 -10.79 -19.26 -9.56
C ASN A 121 -10.53 -17.99 -8.75
N ILE A 122 -11.02 -16.85 -9.21
CA ILE A 122 -10.97 -15.61 -8.43
C ILE A 122 -11.82 -15.77 -7.17
N ILE A 123 -11.19 -15.58 -6.01
CA ILE A 123 -11.81 -15.67 -4.68
C ILE A 123 -11.94 -14.32 -4.01
N ALA A 124 -11.07 -13.36 -4.36
CA ALA A 124 -11.13 -12.01 -3.85
C ALA A 124 -10.46 -11.01 -4.79
N THR A 125 -10.90 -9.75 -4.73
CA THR A 125 -10.25 -8.62 -5.40
C THR A 125 -10.08 -7.50 -4.39
N SER A 126 -8.87 -6.94 -4.31
CA SER A 126 -8.55 -5.78 -3.49
C SER A 126 -8.16 -4.60 -4.36
N LYS A 127 -8.75 -3.43 -4.09
CA LYS A 127 -8.35 -2.16 -4.70
C LYS A 127 -7.70 -1.28 -3.65
N ILE A 128 -6.44 -0.95 -3.85
CA ILE A 128 -5.65 -0.15 -2.92
C ILE A 128 -5.24 1.15 -3.60
N ASN A 129 -5.58 2.28 -2.98
CA ASN A 129 -5.18 3.62 -3.39
C ASN A 129 -4.33 4.21 -2.27
N ASN A 130 -3.05 4.40 -2.56
CA ASN A 130 -2.08 4.89 -1.61
C ASN A 130 -1.58 6.27 -2.04
N ASN A 131 -1.62 7.22 -1.12
CA ASN A 131 -1.23 8.59 -1.35
C ASN A 131 -0.33 9.10 -0.21
N ILE A 132 0.88 9.55 -0.58
CA ILE A 132 1.83 10.20 0.31
C ILE A 132 1.86 11.70 -0.04
N PRO A 133 1.09 12.55 0.68
CA PRO A 133 0.91 13.97 0.33
C PRO A 133 1.96 14.92 0.91
N ALA A 134 2.73 14.50 1.93
CA ALA A 134 3.64 15.37 2.68
C ALA A 134 5.09 15.30 2.18
N GLY A 135 5.84 16.38 2.37
CA GLY A 135 7.26 16.55 2.03
C GLY A 135 8.13 16.84 3.26
N GLY A 136 9.33 16.26 3.32
CA GLY A 136 10.35 16.51 4.36
C GLY A 136 11.66 15.74 4.09
N ALA A 137 12.69 15.83 4.92
CA ALA A 137 13.90 14.99 4.79
C ALA A 137 13.57 13.47 4.77
N TYR A 138 12.46 13.09 5.41
CA TYR A 138 11.86 11.76 5.40
C TYR A 138 11.24 11.32 4.05
N THR A 139 11.23 12.18 3.03
CA THR A 139 10.65 11.85 1.70
C THR A 139 11.65 11.42 0.64
N ILE A 140 12.95 11.41 0.97
CA ILE A 140 13.95 10.70 0.18
C ILE A 140 13.58 9.21 0.28
N GLY A 141 13.04 8.64 -0.80
CA GLY A 141 12.54 7.26 -0.83
C GLY A 141 11.02 7.09 -0.69
N ALA A 142 10.23 8.17 -0.57
CA ALA A 142 8.76 8.09 -0.54
C ALA A 142 8.17 7.40 -1.78
N TRP A 143 8.84 7.58 -2.93
CA TRP A 143 8.53 6.89 -4.17
C TRP A 143 8.56 5.36 -4.03
N ARG A 144 9.49 4.83 -3.24
CA ARG A 144 9.62 3.40 -2.98
C ARG A 144 8.69 2.98 -1.83
N GLN A 145 8.58 3.80 -0.79
CA GLN A 145 7.78 3.54 0.40
C GLN A 145 6.30 3.28 0.07
N VAL A 146 5.75 3.94 -0.96
CA VAL A 146 4.34 3.75 -1.34
C VAL A 146 4.03 2.29 -1.74
N PHE A 147 5.01 1.56 -2.27
CA PHE A 147 4.87 0.14 -2.61
C PHE A 147 4.80 -0.72 -1.35
N PHE A 148 5.69 -0.47 -0.37
CA PHE A 148 5.68 -1.17 0.92
C PHE A 148 4.41 -0.92 1.71
N ASN A 149 3.97 0.34 1.80
CA ASN A 149 2.70 0.69 2.45
C ASN A 149 1.49 0.00 1.79
N THR A 150 1.53 -0.20 0.46
CA THR A 150 0.48 -0.91 -0.28
C THR A 150 0.52 -2.41 0.02
N ALA A 151 1.70 -3.02 0.09
CA ALA A 151 1.87 -4.42 0.46
C ALA A 151 1.43 -4.70 1.90
N GLU A 152 1.83 -3.85 2.85
CA GLU A 152 1.42 -3.92 4.25
C GLU A 152 -0.10 -3.88 4.37
N LYS A 153 -0.74 -2.93 3.68
CA LYS A 153 -2.21 -2.81 3.69
C LYS A 153 -2.91 -4.04 3.12
N LEU A 154 -2.40 -4.61 2.03
CA LEU A 154 -2.95 -5.83 1.45
C LEU A 154 -2.87 -7.01 2.43
N VAL A 155 -1.73 -7.17 3.11
CA VAL A 155 -1.54 -8.20 4.13
C VAL A 155 -2.50 -7.99 5.30
N GLU A 156 -2.64 -6.76 5.78
CA GLU A 156 -3.56 -6.39 6.85
C GLU A 156 -5.01 -6.78 6.51
N ASP A 157 -5.48 -6.43 5.31
CA ASP A 157 -6.84 -6.73 4.89
C ASP A 157 -7.10 -8.24 4.78
N ILE A 158 -6.16 -8.99 4.20
CA ILE A 158 -6.27 -10.46 4.11
C ILE A 158 -6.31 -11.10 5.50
N GLN A 159 -5.46 -10.64 6.43
CA GLN A 159 -5.46 -11.15 7.79
C GLN A 159 -6.74 -10.82 8.55
N ASN A 160 -7.27 -9.60 8.35
CA ASN A 160 -8.50 -9.17 8.98
C ASN A 160 -9.69 -10.04 8.53
N GLU A 161 -9.81 -10.31 7.22
CA GLU A 161 -10.82 -11.22 6.68
C GLU A 161 -10.68 -12.65 7.20
N TYR A 162 -9.44 -13.16 7.30
CA TYR A 162 -9.18 -14.49 7.87
C TYR A 162 -9.53 -14.56 9.37
N LYS A 163 -9.21 -13.53 10.16
CA LYS A 163 -9.44 -13.51 11.60
C LYS A 163 -10.91 -13.35 11.97
N GLN A 164 -11.70 -12.60 11.20
CA GLN A 164 -13.12 -12.33 11.52
C GLN A 164 -14.02 -13.57 11.47
N LYS A 165 -13.55 -14.71 10.95
CA LYS A 165 -14.32 -15.95 10.83
C LYS A 165 -13.76 -17.14 11.64
N LYS A 166 -12.80 -16.89 12.52
CA LYS A 166 -12.41 -17.83 13.60
C LYS A 166 -13.17 -17.54 14.87
#